data_AF-A0A4Q3CLL7-F1
#
_entry.id   AF-A0A4Q3CLL7-F1
#
_cell.length_a   1.000
_cell.length_b   1.000
_cell.length_c   1.000
_cell.angle_alpha   90.00
_cell.angle_beta   90.00
_cell.angle_gamma   90.00
#
_symmetry.space_group_name_H-M   'P 1'
#
loop_
_entity.id
_entity.type
_entity.pdbx_description
1 polymer ?
#
loop_
_entity_poly.entity_id
_entity_poly.type
_entity_poly.pdbx_seq_one_letter_code
_entity_poly.pdbx_strand_id
1 'polypeptide(L)'
;MIAVSGKRNLIAWTVIDPELKPSENWQLAFVRPTRRYVAEVIYEGGVPRLSGKREVMATLPPECAFIEPQDFRDGDRELVYSCMGPLARGLSISVMGTDLASGISKTYYRKTGEYAEVEGIAPDGSWTAVECGKQEKQGLPPLDICRLELRENGELSLLVRGTTPGSSIDICNPVVSPDGRWLAFQRSDAMNGEIGEGYGLYLMPLPVKGSA
;
A
#
# COMPACT_ATOMS: atom_id res chain seq x y z
N MET A 1 2.24 8.06 0.48
CA MET A 1 2.40 7.04 -0.58
C MET A 1 1.88 7.51 -1.93
N ILE A 2 2.43 6.99 -3.03
CA ILE A 2 2.02 7.26 -4.41
C ILE A 2 1.84 5.90 -5.11
N ALA A 3 0.66 5.66 -5.71
CA ALA A 3 0.46 4.54 -6.61
C ALA A 3 0.98 4.89 -8.00
N VAL A 4 1.67 3.96 -8.67
CA VAL A 4 2.20 4.14 -10.03
C VAL A 4 1.67 3.01 -10.91
N SER A 5 1.08 3.34 -12.05
CA SER A 5 0.60 2.32 -12.98
C SER A 5 1.76 1.59 -13.64
N GLY A 6 1.71 0.25 -13.64
CA GLY A 6 2.63 -0.59 -14.41
C GLY A 6 2.39 -0.59 -15.92
N LYS A 7 1.36 0.12 -16.42
CA LYS A 7 0.95 0.12 -17.83
C LYS A 7 1.03 1.48 -18.51
N ARG A 8 0.88 2.56 -17.75
CA ARG A 8 0.84 3.94 -18.24
C ARG A 8 1.58 4.85 -17.30
N ASN A 9 1.90 6.06 -17.76
CA ASN A 9 2.42 7.13 -16.89
C ASN A 9 1.30 7.72 -16.02
N LEU A 10 0.55 6.90 -15.29
CA LEU A 10 -0.55 7.31 -14.42
C LEU A 10 -0.12 7.16 -12.97
N ILE A 11 -0.40 8.17 -12.16
CA ILE A 11 -0.15 8.13 -10.72
C ILE A 11 -1.41 8.46 -9.91
N ALA A 12 -1.49 7.94 -8.69
CA ALA A 12 -2.48 8.36 -7.69
C ALA A 12 -1.82 8.67 -6.35
N TRP A 13 -2.36 9.65 -5.62
CA TRP A 13 -1.81 10.03 -4.32
C TRP A 13 -2.89 10.64 -3.41
N THR A 14 -2.64 10.54 -2.10
CA THR A 14 -3.43 11.22 -1.06
C THR A 14 -2.73 12.50 -0.64
N VAL A 15 -3.49 13.57 -0.45
CA VAL A 15 -3.03 14.82 0.19
C VAL A 15 -3.85 15.11 1.43
N ILE A 16 -3.22 15.76 2.40
CA ILE A 16 -3.87 16.30 3.59
C ILE A 16 -4.27 17.75 3.28
N ASP A 17 -5.47 18.16 3.65
CA ASP A 17 -6.02 19.49 3.36
C ASP A 17 -6.49 20.18 4.65
N PRO A 18 -5.86 21.28 5.09
CA PRO A 18 -4.68 21.92 4.49
C PRO A 18 -3.40 21.09 4.68
N GLU A 19 -2.43 21.29 3.80
CA GLU A 19 -1.12 20.63 3.84
C GLU A 19 -0.44 20.82 5.21
N LEU A 20 0.25 19.77 5.67
CA LEU A 20 0.99 19.82 6.92
C LEU A 20 2.16 20.80 6.80
N LYS A 21 2.30 21.66 7.80
CA LYS A 21 3.49 22.50 7.93
C LYS A 21 4.67 21.65 8.41
N PRO A 22 5.93 22.03 8.12
CA PRO A 22 7.10 21.24 8.54
C PRO A 22 7.21 20.96 10.04
N SER A 23 6.63 21.83 10.89
CA SER A 23 6.62 21.66 12.35
C SER A 23 5.45 20.82 12.88
N GLU A 24 4.52 20.43 12.02
CA GLU A 24 3.32 19.71 12.41
C GLU A 24 3.56 18.20 12.42
N ASN A 25 2.99 17.51 13.42
CA ASN A 25 3.09 16.07 13.52
C ASN A 25 2.32 15.39 12.37
N TRP A 26 2.97 14.46 11.67
CA TRP A 26 2.39 13.68 10.57
C TRP A 26 1.09 12.96 10.94
N GLN A 27 0.90 12.60 12.21
CA GLN A 27 -0.32 11.95 12.73
C GLN A 27 -1.57 12.81 12.55
N LEU A 28 -1.42 14.13 12.31
CA LEU A 28 -2.54 15.00 11.95
C LEU A 28 -3.23 14.57 10.63
N ALA A 29 -2.56 13.77 9.79
CA ALA A 29 -3.15 13.13 8.62
C ALA A 29 -4.42 12.32 8.93
N PHE A 30 -4.52 11.73 10.13
CA PHE A 30 -5.62 10.86 10.54
C PHE A 30 -6.85 11.61 11.06
N VAL A 31 -6.73 12.92 11.29
CA VAL A 31 -7.80 13.75 11.88
C VAL A 31 -8.14 14.95 11.01
N ARG A 32 -7.35 15.25 9.98
CA ARG A 32 -7.63 16.29 8.99
C ARG A 32 -8.35 15.72 7.77
N PRO A 33 -9.12 16.55 7.04
CA PRO A 33 -9.61 16.17 5.73
C PRO A 33 -8.45 15.75 4.82
N THR A 34 -8.70 14.73 4.01
CA THR A 34 -7.79 14.32 2.93
C THR A 34 -8.52 14.35 1.60
N ARG A 35 -7.75 14.52 0.52
CA ARG A 35 -8.22 14.40 -0.86
C ARG A 35 -7.33 13.43 -1.61
N ARG A 36 -7.89 12.75 -2.60
CA ARG A 36 -7.14 11.81 -3.44
C ARG A 36 -7.22 12.26 -4.88
N TYR A 37 -6.10 12.16 -5.58
CA TYR A 37 -6.02 12.56 -6.98
C TYR A 37 -5.46 11.43 -7.83
N VAL A 38 -5.87 11.41 -9.09
CA VAL A 38 -5.14 10.74 -10.16
C VAL A 38 -4.73 11.75 -11.22
N ALA A 39 -3.57 11.54 -11.83
CA ALA A 39 -3.09 12.35 -12.95
C ALA A 39 -2.12 11.55 -13.81
N GLU A 40 -2.02 11.92 -15.09
CA GLU A 40 -0.97 11.43 -15.97
C GLU A 40 0.29 12.28 -15.82
N VAL A 41 1.46 11.63 -15.93
CA VAL A 41 2.75 12.29 -16.05
C VAL A 41 3.11 12.37 -17.53
N ILE A 42 3.09 13.58 -18.08
CA ILE A 42 3.49 13.88 -19.45
C ILE A 42 4.84 14.60 -19.45
N TYR A 43 5.55 14.56 -20.58
CA TYR A 43 6.81 15.29 -20.76
C TYR A 43 6.63 16.35 -21.83
N GLU A 44 6.82 17.62 -21.46
CA GLU A 44 6.77 18.76 -22.39
C GLU A 44 8.15 19.41 -22.42
N GLY A 45 8.83 19.33 -23.57
CA GLY A 45 10.22 19.81 -23.70
C GLY A 45 11.20 19.08 -22.75
N GLY A 46 10.93 17.82 -22.41
CA GLY A 46 11.74 17.03 -21.48
C GLY A 46 11.46 17.28 -20.00
N VAL A 47 10.51 18.16 -19.66
CA VAL A 47 10.13 18.45 -18.27
C VAL A 47 8.85 17.68 -17.91
N PRO A 48 8.83 16.90 -16.81
CA PRO A 48 7.63 16.19 -16.39
C PRO A 48 6.57 17.16 -15.87
N ARG A 49 5.31 16.93 -16.25
CA ARG A 49 4.13 17.70 -15.82
C ARG A 49 2.97 16.78 -15.52
N LEU A 50 2.11 17.20 -14.60
CA LEU A 50 0.83 16.54 -14.35
C LEU A 50 -0.20 17.01 -15.39
N SER A 51 -0.84 16.05 -16.05
CA SER A 51 -1.94 16.28 -16.97
C SER A 51 -3.21 15.58 -16.47
N GLY A 52 -4.38 16.17 -16.73
CA GLY A 52 -5.66 15.56 -16.43
C GLY A 52 -5.90 15.28 -14.94
N LYS A 53 -5.28 16.05 -14.02
CA LYS A 53 -5.46 15.88 -12.58
C LYS A 53 -6.94 15.97 -12.22
N ARG A 54 -7.48 14.92 -11.62
CA ARG A 54 -8.87 14.87 -11.13
C ARG A 54 -8.94 14.27 -9.74
N GLU A 55 -9.88 14.77 -8.94
CA GLU A 55 -10.17 14.20 -7.63
C GLU A 55 -10.86 12.85 -7.79
N VAL A 56 -10.48 11.88 -6.97
CA VAL A 56 -11.10 10.55 -6.90
C VAL A 56 -11.48 10.22 -5.47
N MET A 57 -12.45 9.33 -5.33
CA MET A 57 -12.90 8.84 -4.03
C MET A 57 -13.27 9.96 -3.05
N ALA A 58 -13.86 11.09 -3.46
CA ALA A 58 -14.07 12.28 -2.60
C ALA A 58 -14.63 11.96 -1.21
N THR A 59 -15.50 10.94 -1.11
CA THR A 59 -15.89 10.31 0.15
C THR A 59 -15.16 8.97 0.31
N LEU A 60 -14.50 8.77 1.46
CA LEU A 60 -13.86 7.50 1.80
C LEU A 60 -14.91 6.46 2.20
N PRO A 61 -14.60 5.15 2.06
CA PRO A 61 -15.37 4.11 2.73
C PRO A 61 -15.50 4.43 4.25
N PRO A 62 -16.67 4.23 4.89
CA PRO A 62 -16.92 4.67 6.27
C PRO A 62 -15.95 4.12 7.32
N GLU A 63 -15.33 2.98 7.03
CA GLU A 63 -14.27 2.37 7.83
C GLU A 63 -12.92 3.09 7.78
N CYS A 64 -12.64 3.89 6.75
CA CYS A 64 -11.33 4.48 6.50
C CYS A 64 -11.29 5.92 7.01
N ALA A 65 -10.32 6.22 7.86
CA ALA A 65 -9.94 7.58 8.23
C ALA A 65 -8.88 8.15 7.28
N PHE A 66 -7.98 7.29 6.81
CA PHE A 66 -6.92 7.63 5.86
C PHE A 66 -6.72 6.48 4.88
N ILE A 67 -6.27 6.80 3.66
CA ILE A 67 -5.90 5.78 2.68
C ILE A 67 -4.53 6.07 2.07
N GLU A 68 -3.79 5.00 1.81
CA GLU A 68 -2.55 5.04 1.05
C GLU A 68 -2.73 4.34 -0.30
N PRO A 69 -2.82 5.10 -1.40
CA PRO A 69 -2.77 4.57 -2.75
C PRO A 69 -1.46 3.82 -2.97
N GLN A 70 -1.56 2.57 -3.42
CA GLN A 70 -0.39 1.70 -3.55
C GLN A 70 -0.20 1.20 -4.98
N ASP A 71 -1.26 0.75 -5.64
CA ASP A 71 -1.13 0.27 -7.03
C ASP A 71 -2.48 0.28 -7.79
N PHE A 72 -2.39 0.12 -9.10
CA PHE A 72 -3.51 0.04 -10.02
C PHE A 72 -3.78 -1.39 -10.47
N ARG A 73 -5.05 -1.79 -10.51
CA ARG A 73 -5.50 -3.09 -11.00
C ARG A 73 -6.47 -2.95 -12.17
N ASP A 74 -6.66 -4.05 -12.89
CA ASP A 74 -7.72 -4.20 -13.89
C ASP A 74 -7.65 -3.17 -15.04
N GLY A 75 -6.42 -2.93 -15.52
CA GLY A 75 -6.16 -1.92 -16.56
C GLY A 75 -6.26 -0.48 -16.06
N ASP A 76 -5.81 -0.24 -14.83
CA ASP A 76 -5.93 1.00 -14.07
C ASP A 76 -7.36 1.50 -13.87
N ARG A 77 -8.34 0.59 -13.95
CA ARG A 77 -9.74 0.90 -13.60
C ARG A 77 -9.97 0.88 -12.10
N GLU A 78 -9.14 0.15 -11.38
CA GLU A 78 -9.24 -0.01 -9.94
C GLU A 78 -7.98 0.55 -9.27
N LEU A 79 -8.16 1.34 -8.21
CA LEU A 79 -7.08 1.72 -7.31
C LEU A 79 -7.13 0.81 -6.09
N VAL A 80 -6.01 0.16 -5.77
CA VAL A 80 -5.84 -0.67 -4.57
C VAL A 80 -5.01 0.12 -3.56
N TYR A 81 -5.44 0.06 -2.30
CA TYR A 81 -4.89 0.90 -1.24
C TYR A 81 -5.01 0.24 0.13
N SER A 82 -4.15 0.72 1.03
CA SER A 82 -4.26 0.45 2.46
C SER A 82 -5.28 1.41 3.06
N CYS A 83 -6.33 0.87 3.67
CA CYS A 83 -7.33 1.61 4.41
C CYS A 83 -7.00 1.57 5.89
N MET A 84 -6.71 2.74 6.47
CA MET A 84 -6.43 2.89 7.89
C MET A 84 -7.68 3.36 8.62
N GLY A 85 -8.08 2.62 9.63
CA GLY A 85 -9.24 2.94 10.46
C GLY A 85 -9.02 4.10 11.42
N PRO A 86 -10.09 4.64 12.03
CA PRO A 86 -9.99 5.68 13.04
C PRO A 86 -9.16 5.24 14.24
N LEU A 87 -8.11 5.99 14.60
CA LEU A 87 -7.20 5.67 15.70
C LEU A 87 -7.90 5.44 17.04
N ALA A 88 -9.04 6.10 17.28
CA ALA A 88 -9.86 5.94 18.48
C ALA A 88 -10.38 4.49 18.70
N ARG A 89 -10.37 3.65 17.67
CA ARG A 89 -10.79 2.23 17.72
C ARG A 89 -9.60 1.26 17.72
N GLY A 90 -8.37 1.77 17.89
CA GLY A 90 -7.14 1.04 17.68
C GLY A 90 -6.66 1.11 16.22
N LEU A 91 -5.38 0.80 15.99
CA LEU A 91 -4.84 0.72 14.64
C LEU A 91 -5.48 -0.46 13.91
N SER A 92 -6.19 -0.17 12.83
CA SER A 92 -6.73 -1.16 11.91
C SER A 92 -6.25 -0.80 10.52
N ILE A 93 -5.58 -1.73 9.85
CA ILE A 93 -5.17 -1.57 8.45
C ILE A 93 -5.80 -2.72 7.67
N SER A 94 -6.42 -2.38 6.54
CA SER A 94 -7.11 -3.31 5.67
C SER A 94 -6.75 -3.05 4.22
N VAL A 95 -6.83 -4.08 3.38
CA VAL A 95 -6.58 -3.95 1.95
C VAL A 95 -7.92 -3.81 1.23
N MET A 96 -8.07 -2.72 0.51
CA MET A 96 -9.29 -2.37 -0.22
C MET A 96 -8.98 -1.96 -1.64
N GLY A 97 -10.00 -1.98 -2.50
CA GLY A 97 -9.91 -1.44 -3.83
C GLY A 97 -11.16 -0.67 -4.22
N THR A 98 -11.01 0.35 -5.07
CA THR A 98 -12.11 1.17 -5.56
C THR A 98 -12.06 1.26 -7.08
N ASP A 99 -13.18 0.94 -7.73
CA ASP A 99 -13.36 1.20 -9.15
C ASP A 99 -13.45 2.72 -9.38
N LEU A 100 -12.54 3.25 -10.19
CA LEU A 100 -12.33 4.69 -10.37
C LEU A 100 -13.42 5.37 -11.22
N ALA A 101 -14.27 4.59 -11.90
CA ALA A 101 -15.37 5.10 -12.71
C ALA A 101 -16.65 5.22 -11.89
N SER A 102 -17.00 4.18 -11.13
CA SER A 102 -18.21 4.11 -10.31
C SER A 102 -18.04 4.63 -8.89
N GLY A 103 -16.80 4.65 -8.37
CA GLY A 103 -16.50 4.95 -6.97
C GLY A 103 -16.84 3.82 -5.99
N ILE A 104 -17.30 2.66 -6.49
CA ILE A 104 -17.67 1.52 -5.65
C ILE A 104 -16.40 0.87 -5.10
N SER A 105 -16.38 0.68 -3.78
CA SER A 105 -15.26 0.10 -3.05
C SER A 105 -15.56 -1.33 -2.62
N LYS A 106 -14.52 -2.16 -2.56
CA LYS A 106 -14.56 -3.55 -2.05
C LYS A 106 -13.41 -3.78 -1.07
N THR A 107 -13.66 -4.65 -0.11
CA THR A 107 -12.65 -5.08 0.87
C THR A 107 -12.06 -6.42 0.44
N TYR A 108 -10.75 -6.45 0.26
CA TYR A 108 -10.02 -7.69 -0.03
C TYR A 108 -9.63 -8.41 1.26
N TYR A 109 -9.17 -7.63 2.24
CA TYR A 109 -8.73 -8.18 3.52
C TYR A 109 -9.02 -7.25 4.68
N ARG A 110 -9.74 -7.77 5.67
CA ARG A 110 -9.87 -7.16 7.00
C ARG A 110 -10.13 -8.26 8.03
N LYS A 111 -9.29 -8.34 9.05
CA LYS A 111 -9.53 -9.16 10.23
C LYS A 111 -9.17 -8.40 11.49
N THR A 112 -10.00 -8.55 12.52
CA THR A 112 -9.72 -8.00 13.85
C THR A 112 -8.45 -8.65 14.41
N GLY A 113 -7.53 -7.83 14.92
CA GLY A 113 -6.27 -8.30 15.48
C GLY A 113 -5.22 -8.67 14.44
N GLU A 114 -5.41 -8.27 13.18
CA GLU A 114 -4.43 -8.47 12.12
C GLU A 114 -4.07 -7.13 11.45
N TYR A 115 -2.83 -7.08 10.97
CA TYR A 115 -2.26 -6.00 10.19
C TYR A 115 -2.06 -6.51 8.76
N ALA A 116 -2.49 -5.71 7.77
CA ALA A 116 -2.30 -6.00 6.36
C ALA A 116 -2.21 -4.68 5.59
N GLU A 117 -1.00 -4.24 5.30
CA GLU A 117 -0.70 -3.07 4.48
C GLU A 117 -0.28 -3.52 3.08
N VAL A 118 -1.00 -3.07 2.06
CA VAL A 118 -0.72 -3.45 0.67
C VAL A 118 0.38 -2.59 0.08
N GLU A 119 1.19 -3.17 -0.81
CA GLU A 119 2.27 -2.49 -1.50
C GLU A 119 2.19 -2.74 -3.02
N GLY A 120 2.82 -3.80 -3.55
CA GLY A 120 2.86 -4.08 -5.00
C GLY A 120 1.97 -5.23 -5.46
N ILE A 121 1.22 -5.01 -6.55
CA ILE A 121 0.34 -6.03 -7.15
C ILE A 121 1.12 -6.91 -8.15
N ALA A 122 0.80 -8.19 -8.18
CA ALA A 122 1.36 -9.12 -9.16
C ALA A 122 0.92 -8.76 -10.60
N PRO A 123 1.72 -9.07 -11.63
CA PRO A 123 1.40 -8.67 -13.01
C PRO A 123 0.06 -9.19 -13.56
N ASP A 124 -0.39 -10.36 -13.09
CA ASP A 124 -1.68 -10.94 -13.46
C ASP A 124 -2.87 -10.33 -12.68
N GLY A 125 -2.59 -9.44 -11.73
CA GLY A 125 -3.55 -8.78 -10.87
C GLY A 125 -4.20 -9.70 -9.82
N SER A 126 -3.85 -10.98 -9.75
CA SER A 126 -4.58 -11.96 -8.93
C SER A 126 -4.23 -11.92 -7.44
N TRP A 127 -3.07 -11.36 -7.10
CA TRP A 127 -2.59 -11.22 -5.74
C TRP A 127 -1.71 -9.98 -5.57
N THR A 128 -1.46 -9.59 -4.34
CA THR A 128 -0.57 -8.48 -3.98
C THR A 128 0.36 -8.86 -2.85
N ALA A 129 1.55 -8.28 -2.82
CA ALA A 129 2.42 -8.36 -1.66
C ALA A 129 1.92 -7.39 -0.59
N VAL A 130 1.91 -7.84 0.65
CA VAL A 130 1.48 -7.05 1.81
C VAL A 130 2.46 -7.23 2.95
N GLU A 131 2.64 -6.17 3.74
CA GLU A 131 3.17 -6.29 5.09
C GLU A 131 2.06 -6.86 5.98
N CYS A 132 2.34 -7.95 6.68
CA CYS A 132 1.34 -8.68 7.45
C CYS A 132 1.82 -8.99 8.87
N GLY A 133 0.90 -9.04 9.83
CA GLY A 133 1.26 -9.38 11.21
C GLY A 133 0.06 -9.49 12.15
N LYS A 134 0.30 -10.01 13.36
CA LYS A 134 -0.71 -10.05 14.43
C LYS A 134 -0.67 -8.76 15.24
N GLN A 135 -1.79 -8.06 15.28
CA GLN A 135 -1.99 -6.79 15.98
C GLN A 135 -2.48 -7.03 17.42
N GLU A 136 -1.61 -7.50 18.30
CA GLU A 136 -1.97 -7.83 19.69
C GLU A 136 -1.90 -6.63 20.66
N LYS A 137 -1.13 -5.60 20.30
CA LYS A 137 -0.88 -4.40 21.11
C LYS A 137 -1.10 -3.14 20.28
N GLN A 138 -1.11 -1.98 20.92
CA GLN A 138 -1.13 -0.70 20.22
C GLN A 138 0.28 -0.39 19.65
N GLY A 139 0.37 -0.03 18.38
CA GLY A 139 1.64 0.20 17.65
C GLY A 139 1.80 -0.72 16.45
N LEU A 140 2.93 -0.66 15.74
CA LEU A 140 3.19 -1.61 14.64
C LEU A 140 3.52 -3.01 15.20
N PRO A 141 2.97 -4.09 14.62
CA PRO A 141 3.30 -5.44 15.04
C PRO A 141 4.64 -5.89 14.43
N PRO A 142 5.20 -7.03 14.86
CA PRO A 142 6.12 -7.79 14.02
C PRO A 142 5.53 -7.98 12.63
N LEU A 143 6.30 -7.63 11.60
CA LEU A 143 5.88 -7.75 10.22
C LEU A 143 6.56 -8.93 9.55
N ASP A 144 5.76 -9.65 8.77
CA ASP A 144 6.18 -10.57 7.73
C ASP A 144 5.81 -9.96 6.37
N ILE A 145 6.34 -10.50 5.28
CA ILE A 145 5.78 -10.26 3.95
C ILE A 145 4.87 -11.43 3.61
N CYS A 146 3.62 -11.11 3.29
CA CYS A 146 2.64 -12.07 2.83
C CYS A 146 2.23 -11.81 1.38
N ARG A 147 1.74 -12.84 0.74
CA ARG A 147 0.89 -12.78 -0.45
C ARG A 147 -0.55 -12.74 0.01
N LEU A 148 -1.29 -11.74 -0.46
CA LEU A 148 -2.74 -11.64 -0.31
C LEU A 148 -3.43 -11.90 -1.64
N GLU A 149 -4.39 -12.82 -1.68
CA GLU A 149 -5.26 -13.00 -2.84
C GLU A 149 -6.19 -11.80 -3.03
N LEU A 150 -6.21 -11.20 -4.22
CA LEU A 150 -7.07 -10.05 -4.52
C LEU A 150 -8.45 -10.53 -5.01
N ARG A 151 -9.20 -11.13 -4.09
CA ARG A 151 -10.60 -11.51 -4.20
C ARG A 151 -11.31 -11.21 -2.88
N GLU A 152 -12.64 -11.19 -2.89
CA GLU A 152 -13.41 -11.00 -1.66
C GLU A 152 -13.06 -12.11 -0.65
N ASN A 153 -12.74 -11.72 0.58
CA ASN A 153 -12.22 -12.61 1.63
C ASN A 153 -10.96 -13.38 1.21
N GLY A 154 -10.03 -12.70 0.54
CA GLY A 154 -8.76 -13.27 0.12
C GLY A 154 -7.96 -13.84 1.29
N GLU A 155 -7.14 -14.86 1.01
CA GLU A 155 -6.30 -15.50 2.01
C GLU A 155 -4.88 -14.92 2.00
N LEU A 156 -4.26 -14.88 3.18
CA LEU A 156 -2.85 -14.56 3.35
C LEU A 156 -2.02 -15.84 3.31
N SER A 157 -0.89 -15.78 2.62
CA SER A 157 0.15 -16.81 2.64
C SER A 157 1.51 -16.16 2.87
N LEU A 158 2.32 -16.75 3.75
CA LEU A 158 3.64 -16.22 4.09
C LEU A 158 4.58 -16.32 2.87
N LEU A 159 5.26 -15.22 2.53
CA LEU A 159 6.33 -15.19 1.53
C LEU A 159 7.70 -15.11 2.21
N VAL A 160 7.88 -14.13 3.11
CA VAL A 160 9.13 -13.90 3.82
C VAL A 160 8.84 -13.68 5.29
N ARG A 161 9.54 -14.42 6.14
CA ARG A 161 9.43 -14.26 7.59
C ARG A 161 10.34 -13.14 8.08
N GLY A 162 9.76 -12.16 8.77
CA GLY A 162 10.50 -11.19 9.57
C GLY A 162 11.17 -11.90 10.75
N THR A 163 12.31 -11.37 11.17
CA THR A 163 13.19 -11.98 12.18
C THR A 163 13.19 -11.31 13.53
N THR A 164 12.69 -10.07 13.62
CA THR A 164 12.75 -9.26 14.84
C THR A 164 11.35 -8.83 15.29
N PRO A 165 10.73 -9.56 16.23
CA PRO A 165 9.42 -9.19 16.74
C PRO A 165 9.40 -7.78 17.37
N GLY A 166 8.53 -6.91 16.86
CA GLY A 166 8.28 -5.55 17.38
C GLY A 166 9.09 -4.45 16.71
N SER A 167 9.81 -4.77 15.63
CA SER A 167 10.72 -3.86 14.95
C SER A 167 10.20 -3.48 13.58
N SER A 168 9.75 -2.24 13.42
CA SER A 168 9.27 -1.65 12.16
C SER A 168 10.37 -1.36 11.13
N ILE A 169 11.59 -1.74 11.45
CA ILE A 169 12.78 -1.60 10.64
C ILE A 169 13.14 -2.94 10.01
N ASP A 170 12.67 -4.09 10.52
CA ASP A 170 13.19 -5.36 10.01
C ASP A 170 12.80 -5.57 8.56
N ILE A 171 11.52 -5.54 8.19
CA ILE A 171 11.10 -5.87 6.81
C ILE A 171 9.90 -5.03 6.38
N CYS A 172 9.95 -4.43 5.19
CA CYS A 172 8.88 -3.53 4.71
C CYS A 172 8.88 -3.35 3.17
N ASN A 173 7.86 -2.64 2.68
CA ASN A 173 7.68 -2.16 1.32
C ASN A 173 7.91 -3.20 0.21
N PRO A 174 7.29 -4.40 0.27
CA PRO A 174 7.45 -5.41 -0.77
C PRO A 174 6.78 -5.03 -2.10
N VAL A 175 7.52 -5.16 -3.21
CA VAL A 175 6.99 -4.99 -4.57
C VAL A 175 7.32 -6.17 -5.46
N VAL A 176 6.37 -6.53 -6.34
CA VAL A 176 6.52 -7.64 -7.28
C VAL A 176 7.02 -7.11 -8.62
N SER A 177 7.98 -7.79 -9.23
CA SER A 177 8.49 -7.39 -10.54
C SER A 177 7.42 -7.48 -11.63
N PRO A 178 7.49 -6.66 -12.70
CA PRO A 178 6.51 -6.69 -13.80
C PRO A 178 6.42 -8.03 -14.54
N ASP A 179 7.46 -8.87 -14.46
CA ASP A 179 7.47 -10.22 -15.02
C ASP A 179 7.04 -11.30 -14.00
N GLY A 180 6.76 -10.91 -12.75
CA GLY A 180 6.27 -11.78 -11.68
C GLY A 180 7.31 -12.75 -11.13
N ARG A 181 8.59 -12.60 -11.50
CA ARG A 181 9.67 -13.52 -11.13
C ARG A 181 10.43 -13.12 -9.88
N TRP A 182 10.29 -11.88 -9.43
CA TRP A 182 11.02 -11.35 -8.30
C TRP A 182 10.10 -10.61 -7.34
N LEU A 183 10.40 -10.76 -6.06
CA LEU A 183 9.93 -9.89 -5.00
C LEU A 183 11.12 -9.04 -4.56
N ALA A 184 10.98 -7.72 -4.66
CA ALA A 184 11.90 -6.78 -4.03
C ALA A 184 11.29 -6.31 -2.72
N PHE A 185 12.09 -6.19 -1.66
CA PHE A 185 11.61 -5.69 -0.38
C PHE A 185 12.74 -5.06 0.40
N GLN A 186 12.40 -4.17 1.32
CA GLN A 186 13.36 -3.57 2.21
C GLN A 186 13.58 -4.43 3.43
N ARG A 187 14.82 -4.43 3.91
CA ARG A 187 15.16 -4.98 5.21
C ARG A 187 16.16 -4.06 5.92
N SER A 188 15.96 -3.74 7.19
CA SER A 188 17.00 -3.06 7.98
C SER A 188 17.87 -4.07 8.71
N ASP A 189 19.17 -3.80 8.70
CA ASP A 189 20.16 -4.39 9.61
C ASP A 189 20.51 -3.44 10.78
N ALA A 190 19.95 -2.23 10.81
CA ALA A 190 20.27 -1.17 11.77
C ALA A 190 19.05 -0.70 12.60
N MET A 191 19.24 -0.53 13.91
CA MET A 191 18.19 -0.22 14.89
C MET A 191 17.83 1.27 15.03
N ASN A 192 18.39 2.16 14.20
CA ASN A 192 18.40 3.61 14.43
C ASN A 192 17.63 4.46 13.40
N GLY A 193 16.83 3.85 12.51
CA GLY A 193 16.02 4.58 11.52
C GLY A 193 14.53 4.67 11.83
N GLU A 194 13.82 5.48 11.05
CA GLU A 194 12.37 5.59 11.06
C GLU A 194 11.70 4.37 10.38
N ILE A 195 10.41 4.18 10.66
CA ILE A 195 9.57 3.14 10.02
C ILE A 195 9.61 3.34 8.50
N GLY A 196 9.91 2.28 7.74
CA GLY A 196 9.91 2.33 6.27
C GLY A 196 11.19 2.87 5.62
N GLU A 197 12.23 3.23 6.38
CA GLU A 197 13.50 3.75 5.80
C GLU A 197 14.36 2.67 5.15
N GLY A 198 14.26 1.41 5.59
CA GLY A 198 14.88 0.23 4.99
C GLY A 198 16.35 0.39 4.54
N TYR A 199 17.31 -0.01 5.38
CA TYR A 199 18.76 0.17 5.11
C TYR A 199 19.35 -0.83 4.09
N GLY A 200 18.55 -1.73 3.54
CA GLY A 200 18.94 -2.67 2.49
C GLY A 200 17.77 -3.05 1.58
N LEU A 201 18.07 -3.27 0.29
CA LEU A 201 17.12 -3.80 -0.69
C LEU A 201 17.46 -5.25 -0.99
N TYR A 202 16.48 -6.13 -0.81
CA TYR A 202 16.60 -7.57 -0.99
C TYR A 202 15.77 -8.02 -2.18
N LEU A 203 16.26 -9.04 -2.89
CA LEU A 203 15.56 -9.67 -4.00
C LEU A 203 15.36 -11.15 -3.68
N MET A 204 14.11 -11.62 -3.78
CA MET A 204 13.76 -13.03 -3.66
C MET A 204 13.14 -13.52 -4.97
N PRO A 205 13.59 -14.66 -5.53
CA PRO A 205 12.94 -15.26 -6.68
C PRO A 205 11.56 -15.81 -6.28
N LEU A 206 10.54 -15.52 -7.08
CA LEU A 206 9.21 -16.08 -6.95
C LEU A 206 9.07 -17.32 -7.84
N PRO A 207 8.41 -18.39 -7.37
CA PRO A 207 8.19 -19.59 -8.18
C PRO A 207 7.33 -19.25 -9.40
N VAL A 208 7.82 -19.63 -10.59
CA VAL A 208 7.08 -19.48 -11.84
C VAL A 208 5.92 -20.50 -11.83
N LYS A 209 4.69 -20.05 -12.07
CA LYS A 209 3.57 -20.97 -12.35
C LYS A 209 3.94 -21.79 -13.61
N GLY A 210 4.34 -23.06 -13.42
CA GLY A 210 4.66 -23.97 -14.55
C GLY A 210 5.81 -24.95 -14.35
N SER A 211 6.47 -24.99 -13.20
CA SER A 211 7.48 -26.03 -12.90
C SER A 211 7.03 -26.91 -11.73
N ALA A 212 6.25 -27.94 -12.06
CA ALA A 212 6.06 -29.16 -11.29
C ALA A 212 6.11 -30.34 -12.28
#